data_AF-A0A6A5AD73-F1
#
_entry.id   AF-A0A6A5AD73-F1
#
_cell.length_a   1.000
_cell.length_b   1.000
_cell.length_c   1.000
_cell.angle_alpha   90.00
_cell.angle_beta   90.00
_cell.angle_gamma   90.00
#
_symmetry.space_group_name_H-M   'P 1'
#
loop_
_entity.id
_entity.type
_entity.pdbx_description
1 polymer ?
#
loop_
_entity_poly.entity_id
_entity_poly.type
_entity_poly.pdbx_seq_one_letter_code
_entity_poly.pdbx_strand_id
1 'polypeptide(L)'
;MDRKHILVKFVNTGVSLEFQCGERLKRDDTYLQHSTKVQSGPQRGKLVVDTAHQPNLVQRQKQIEVAALEKRSKQNPRSKDLTHASIKQVVTALEDKFDDYHGCQVTPYCTGPWLQDAHNQTLAELPVLPKTGFEVGKEPTLYGKDMAPHSTSHLLSALQDKDGKWLSSLDIRTRLELSNPVLPRTAVLCNASGRYSVDIQIPGGSAQPEGTKLEVVAGCRLDGFLKDDCASDQLVVVACLREDDLTSRQAEKVLQLVATILADPQGDLSCHALPQNIV
;
A
#
# COMPACT_ATOMS: atom_id res chain seq x y z
N MET A 1 -17.82 -28.32 -25.23
CA MET A 1 -18.36 -27.10 -24.62
C MET A 1 -17.23 -26.08 -24.60
N ASP A 2 -17.31 -25.04 -25.43
CA ASP A 2 -16.35 -23.94 -25.41
C ASP A 2 -16.58 -23.10 -24.15
N ARG A 3 -15.63 -23.14 -23.22
CA ARG A 3 -15.74 -22.45 -21.92
C ARG A 3 -15.75 -20.93 -22.05
N LYS A 4 -15.33 -20.39 -23.21
CA LYS A 4 -15.27 -18.95 -23.48
C LYS A 4 -16.64 -18.33 -23.78
N HIS A 5 -17.60 -19.13 -24.24
CA HIS A 5 -18.89 -18.64 -24.73
C HIS A 5 -20.06 -19.27 -23.96
N ILE A 6 -20.24 -18.83 -22.71
CA ILE A 6 -21.38 -19.23 -21.87
C ILE A 6 -22.26 -18.00 -21.62
N LEU A 7 -23.52 -18.09 -22.05
CA LEU A 7 -24.52 -17.03 -21.89
C LEU A 7 -25.68 -17.58 -21.07
N VAL A 8 -26.03 -16.88 -19.99
CA VAL A 8 -27.18 -17.24 -19.13
C VAL A 8 -28.21 -16.13 -19.24
N LYS A 9 -29.37 -16.46 -19.83
CA LYS A 9 -30.46 -15.51 -20.03
C LYS A 9 -31.54 -15.74 -18.97
N PHE A 10 -31.77 -14.74 -18.12
CA PHE A 10 -32.90 -14.71 -17.20
C PHE A 10 -34.05 -13.94 -17.84
N VAL A 11 -35.21 -14.58 -17.94
CA VAL A 11 -36.42 -13.98 -18.48
C VAL A 11 -37.50 -14.02 -17.41
N ASN A 12 -38.03 -12.85 -17.06
CA ASN A 12 -39.25 -12.71 -16.26
C ASN A 12 -40.21 -11.76 -17.00
N THR A 13 -41.50 -11.80 -16.70
CA THR A 13 -42.54 -11.02 -17.39
C THR A 13 -42.21 -9.53 -17.38
N GLY A 14 -41.72 -9.02 -18.51
CA GLY A 14 -41.33 -7.62 -18.73
C GLY A 14 -39.83 -7.32 -18.68
N VAL A 15 -38.97 -8.25 -18.24
CA VAL A 15 -37.51 -8.03 -18.16
C VAL A 15 -36.73 -9.26 -18.62
N SER A 16 -35.81 -9.05 -19.56
CA SER A 16 -34.84 -10.05 -19.99
C SER A 16 -33.42 -9.55 -19.70
N LEU A 17 -32.66 -10.30 -18.91
CA LEU A 17 -31.27 -10.01 -18.58
C LEU A 17 -30.38 -11.14 -19.08
N GLU A 18 -29.30 -10.78 -19.76
CA GLU A 18 -28.33 -11.74 -20.30
C GLU A 18 -26.98 -11.56 -19.59
N PHE A 19 -26.51 -12.62 -18.94
CA PHE A 19 -25.23 -12.66 -18.24
C PHE A 19 -24.20 -13.42 -19.08
N GLN A 20 -23.07 -12.76 -19.35
CA GLN A 20 -21.92 -13.40 -19.98
C GLN A 20 -21.10 -14.10 -18.90
N CYS A 21 -21.31 -15.41 -18.76
CA CYS A 21 -20.65 -16.27 -17.78
C CYS A 21 -19.45 -17.05 -18.36
N GLY A 22 -19.08 -16.77 -19.61
CA GLY A 22 -17.92 -17.37 -20.26
C GLY A 22 -16.60 -16.98 -19.59
N GLU A 23 -15.64 -17.89 -19.61
CA GLU A 23 -14.28 -17.65 -19.16
C GLU A 23 -13.63 -16.57 -20.04
N ARG A 24 -13.33 -15.41 -19.44
CA ARG A 24 -12.55 -14.34 -20.07
C ARG A 24 -11.18 -14.24 -19.43
N LEU A 25 -10.21 -14.90 -20.05
CA LEU A 25 -8.80 -14.70 -19.73
C LEU A 25 -8.43 -13.24 -20.02
N LYS A 26 -7.71 -12.58 -19.10
CA LYS A 26 -7.22 -11.21 -19.31
C LYS A 26 -6.27 -11.10 -20.51
N ARG A 27 -5.67 -12.23 -20.93
CA ARG A 27 -4.78 -12.37 -22.08
C ARG A 27 -4.93 -13.76 -22.67
N ASP A 28 -5.21 -13.84 -23.97
CA ASP A 28 -5.20 -15.07 -24.75
C ASP A 28 -3.85 -15.26 -25.47
N ASP A 29 -3.07 -14.19 -25.58
CA ASP A 29 -1.77 -14.09 -26.22
C ASP A 29 -0.63 -14.00 -25.20
N THR A 30 0.50 -14.66 -25.49
CA THR A 30 1.71 -14.52 -24.67
C THR A 30 2.76 -13.70 -25.41
N TYR A 31 3.46 -12.84 -24.66
CA TYR A 31 4.56 -12.01 -25.17
C TYR A 31 5.66 -12.81 -25.90
N LEU A 32 5.79 -14.10 -25.58
CA LEU A 32 6.77 -14.99 -26.18
C LEU A 32 6.33 -15.50 -27.56
N GLN A 33 5.02 -15.63 -27.82
CA GLN A 33 4.50 -16.08 -29.11
C GLN A 33 4.69 -15.05 -30.22
N HIS A 34 4.69 -13.76 -29.88
CA HIS A 34 4.90 -12.65 -30.83
C HIS A 34 6.34 -12.14 -30.84
N SER A 35 7.25 -12.84 -30.17
CA SER A 35 8.65 -12.42 -30.11
C SER A 35 9.46 -12.90 -31.32
N THR A 36 10.39 -12.07 -31.77
CA THR A 36 11.30 -12.39 -32.88
C THR A 36 12.71 -12.59 -32.36
N LYS A 37 13.40 -13.61 -32.86
CA LYS A 37 14.80 -13.88 -32.48
C LYS A 37 15.73 -13.09 -33.38
N VAL A 38 16.60 -12.28 -32.79
CA VAL A 38 17.56 -11.45 -33.53
C VAL A 38 18.56 -12.35 -34.24
N GLN A 39 18.64 -12.26 -35.57
CA GLN A 39 19.47 -13.17 -36.38
C GLN A 39 20.91 -12.67 -36.60
N SER A 40 21.15 -11.37 -36.47
CA SER A 40 22.45 -10.74 -36.77
C SER A 40 22.82 -9.63 -35.78
N GLY A 41 24.12 -9.34 -35.65
CA GLY A 41 24.65 -8.27 -34.81
C GLY A 41 24.96 -8.70 -33.36
N PRO A 42 25.32 -7.76 -32.49
CA PRO A 42 25.80 -8.03 -31.12
C PRO A 42 24.74 -8.60 -30.17
N GLN A 43 23.45 -8.54 -30.53
CA GLN A 43 22.35 -9.15 -29.76
C GLN A 43 21.79 -10.42 -30.42
N ARG A 44 22.56 -11.07 -31.31
CA ARG A 44 22.17 -12.31 -31.99
C ARG A 44 21.76 -13.38 -30.98
N GLY A 45 20.62 -14.02 -31.23
CA GLY A 45 20.06 -15.05 -30.37
C GLY A 45 19.15 -14.52 -29.26
N LYS A 46 19.13 -13.21 -29.00
CA LYS A 46 18.19 -12.59 -28.07
C LYS A 46 16.77 -12.60 -28.64
N LEU A 47 15.81 -12.90 -27.77
CA LEU A 47 14.39 -12.87 -28.07
C LEU A 47 13.87 -11.43 -27.84
N VAL A 48 13.36 -10.78 -28.88
CA VAL A 48 12.81 -9.42 -28.82
C VAL A 48 11.29 -9.52 -28.89
N VAL A 49 10.63 -9.09 -27.82
CA VAL A 49 9.16 -9.06 -27.73
C VAL A 49 8.62 -7.96 -28.64
N ASP A 50 7.65 -8.30 -29.50
CA ASP A 50 6.93 -7.31 -30.28
C ASP A 50 6.07 -6.44 -29.36
N THR A 51 6.48 -5.19 -29.21
CA THR A 51 5.79 -4.17 -28.42
C THR A 51 5.12 -3.12 -29.29
N ALA A 52 5.16 -3.27 -30.63
CA ALA A 52 4.69 -2.24 -31.57
C ALA A 52 3.18 -1.97 -31.46
N HIS A 53 2.39 -3.00 -31.11
CA HIS A 53 0.93 -2.92 -31.03
C HIS A 53 0.39 -2.83 -29.61
N GLN A 54 1.25 -2.91 -28.59
CA GLN A 54 0.82 -2.83 -27.20
C GLN A 54 1.20 -1.48 -26.59
N PRO A 55 0.23 -0.69 -26.11
CA PRO A 55 0.54 0.58 -25.48
C PRO A 55 1.35 0.33 -24.22
N ASN A 56 2.46 1.05 -24.09
CA ASN A 56 3.28 1.02 -22.89
C ASN A 56 2.50 1.58 -21.68
N LEU A 57 3.03 1.40 -20.46
CA LEU A 57 2.33 1.81 -19.24
C LEU A 57 1.97 3.30 -19.25
N VAL A 58 2.87 4.14 -19.75
CA VAL A 58 2.69 5.60 -19.85
C VAL A 58 1.56 5.95 -20.84
N GLN A 59 1.53 5.30 -22.00
CA GLN A 59 0.48 5.47 -23.00
C GLN A 59 -0.87 4.99 -22.48
N ARG A 60 -0.89 3.87 -21.75
CA ARG A 60 -2.12 3.35 -21.12
C ARG A 60 -2.66 4.30 -20.05
N GLN A 61 -1.77 4.89 -19.25
CA GLN A 61 -2.17 5.87 -18.23
C GLN A 61 -2.76 7.13 -18.88
N LYS A 62 -2.14 7.63 -19.96
CA LYS A 62 -2.70 8.74 -20.74
C LYS A 62 -4.06 8.40 -21.35
N GLN A 63 -4.26 7.19 -21.88
CA GLN A 63 -5.55 6.76 -22.40
C GLN A 63 -6.64 6.72 -21.32
N ILE A 64 -6.30 6.26 -20.11
CA ILE A 64 -7.22 6.27 -18.96
C ILE A 64 -7.58 7.70 -18.57
N GLU A 65 -6.60 8.61 -18.53
CA GLU A 65 -6.81 10.02 -18.21
C GLU A 65 -7.73 10.70 -19.23
N VAL A 66 -7.50 10.49 -20.52
CA VAL A 66 -8.36 10.99 -21.60
C VAL A 66 -9.78 10.43 -21.48
N ALA A 67 -9.92 9.10 -21.28
CA ALA A 67 -11.23 8.48 -21.11
C ALA A 67 -11.97 9.00 -19.86
N ALA A 68 -11.24 9.30 -18.78
CA ALA A 68 -11.81 9.90 -17.58
C ALA A 68 -12.24 11.35 -17.81
N LEU A 69 -11.44 12.14 -18.55
CA LEU A 69 -11.79 13.50 -18.97
C LEU A 69 -13.04 13.51 -19.86
N GLU A 70 -13.14 12.60 -20.82
CA GLU A 70 -14.32 12.45 -21.68
C GLU A 70 -15.57 12.05 -20.88
N LYS A 71 -15.44 11.14 -19.91
CA LYS A 71 -16.54 10.79 -19.00
C LYS A 71 -16.98 11.99 -18.16
N ARG A 72 -16.02 12.78 -17.65
CA ARG A 72 -16.29 13.99 -16.87
C ARG A 72 -16.97 15.06 -17.72
N SER A 73 -16.53 15.26 -18.97
CA SER A 73 -17.14 16.20 -19.92
C SER A 73 -18.57 15.77 -20.30
N LYS A 74 -18.84 14.45 -20.44
CA LYS A 74 -20.20 13.93 -20.66
C LYS A 74 -21.14 14.15 -19.46
N GLN A 75 -20.62 14.04 -18.23
CA GLN A 75 -21.42 14.21 -17.02
C GLN A 75 -21.65 15.69 -16.68
N ASN A 76 -20.63 16.52 -16.84
CA ASN A 76 -20.65 17.95 -16.57
C ASN A 76 -20.10 18.72 -17.79
N PRO A 77 -20.92 18.92 -18.85
CA PRO A 77 -20.47 19.60 -20.06
C PRO A 77 -20.18 21.07 -19.76
N ARG A 78 -18.96 21.51 -20.10
CA ARG A 78 -18.60 22.94 -20.00
C ARG A 78 -19.01 23.68 -21.25
N SER A 79 -19.15 25.00 -21.16
CA SER A 79 -19.50 25.82 -22.33
C SER A 79 -18.52 25.66 -23.51
N LYS A 80 -17.24 25.36 -23.24
CA LYS A 80 -16.20 25.13 -24.26
C LYS A 80 -16.41 23.83 -25.05
N ASP A 81 -17.11 22.85 -24.48
CA ASP A 81 -17.31 21.52 -25.05
C ASP A 81 -18.59 21.45 -25.94
N LEU A 82 -19.38 22.52 -25.96
CA LEU A 82 -20.67 22.59 -26.67
C LEU A 82 -20.54 23.25 -28.04
N THR A 83 -21.09 22.61 -29.06
CA THR A 83 -21.09 23.10 -30.45
C THR A 83 -22.29 24.01 -30.77
N HIS A 84 -23.43 23.79 -30.12
CA HIS A 84 -24.66 24.55 -30.39
C HIS A 84 -24.63 25.93 -29.72
N ALA A 85 -24.72 27.00 -30.52
CA ALA A 85 -24.50 28.38 -30.07
C ALA A 85 -25.44 28.82 -28.94
N SER A 86 -26.74 28.49 -29.00
CA SER A 86 -27.70 28.90 -27.97
C SER A 86 -27.47 28.21 -26.62
N ILE A 87 -27.16 26.90 -26.64
CA ILE A 87 -26.91 26.11 -25.42
C ILE A 87 -25.59 26.55 -24.80
N LYS A 88 -24.57 26.75 -25.64
CA LYS A 88 -23.28 27.29 -25.23
C LYS A 88 -23.44 28.62 -24.49
N GLN A 89 -24.20 29.56 -25.05
CA GLN A 89 -24.44 30.86 -24.43
C GLN A 89 -25.13 30.76 -23.06
N VAL A 90 -26.10 29.85 -22.91
CA VAL A 90 -26.78 29.60 -21.62
C VAL A 90 -25.80 29.03 -20.59
N VAL A 91 -24.98 28.05 -20.99
CA VAL A 91 -24.00 27.42 -20.08
C VAL A 91 -22.89 28.40 -19.72
N THR A 92 -22.39 29.21 -20.66
CA THR A 92 -21.40 30.26 -20.35
C THR A 92 -21.97 31.27 -19.37
N ALA A 93 -23.21 31.72 -19.57
CA ALA A 93 -23.85 32.67 -18.66
C ALA A 93 -24.11 32.09 -17.25
N LEU A 94 -24.27 30.77 -17.13
CA LEU A 94 -24.35 30.10 -15.83
C LEU A 94 -22.96 29.97 -15.19
N GLU A 95 -21.95 29.52 -15.93
CA GLU A 95 -20.56 29.45 -15.48
C GLU A 95 -20.09 30.82 -14.94
N ASP A 96 -20.25 31.89 -15.73
CA ASP A 96 -19.83 33.24 -15.33
C ASP A 96 -20.58 33.74 -14.07
N LYS A 97 -21.88 33.47 -13.96
CA LYS A 97 -22.68 33.89 -12.78
C LYS A 97 -22.39 33.10 -11.52
N PHE A 98 -21.98 31.84 -11.65
CA PHE A 98 -21.64 30.99 -10.50
C PHE A 98 -20.18 31.12 -10.10
N ASP A 99 -19.26 31.40 -11.03
CA ASP A 99 -17.85 31.68 -10.72
C ASP A 99 -17.70 32.98 -9.92
N ASP A 100 -18.53 34.00 -10.21
CA ASP A 100 -18.62 35.23 -9.40
C ASP A 100 -19.47 35.07 -8.13
N TYR A 101 -20.14 33.92 -7.93
CA TYR A 101 -20.91 33.65 -6.73
C TYR A 101 -19.99 33.22 -5.59
N HIS A 102 -19.43 34.20 -4.88
CA HIS A 102 -18.66 33.97 -3.65
C HIS A 102 -19.48 33.38 -2.48
N GLY A 103 -20.79 33.16 -2.69
CA GLY A 103 -21.74 32.83 -1.65
C GLY A 103 -21.90 33.98 -0.66
N CYS A 104 -23.06 34.07 -0.02
CA CYS A 104 -23.00 34.56 1.35
C CYS A 104 -22.17 33.51 2.10
N GLN A 105 -20.93 33.83 2.48
CA GLN A 105 -20.16 33.07 3.45
C GLN A 105 -20.85 33.18 4.81
N VAL A 106 -22.10 32.70 4.90
CA VAL A 106 -22.80 32.56 6.16
C VAL A 106 -22.27 31.26 6.70
N THR A 107 -21.42 31.37 7.71
CA THR A 107 -21.22 30.29 8.66
C THR A 107 -22.60 29.70 8.97
N PRO A 108 -22.80 28.37 8.91
CA PRO A 108 -24.12 27.77 9.14
C PRO A 108 -24.69 28.05 10.55
N TYR A 109 -23.87 28.66 11.42
CA TYR A 109 -24.21 29.14 12.74
C TYR A 109 -24.55 30.63 12.72
N CYS A 110 -25.57 30.97 13.51
CA CYS A 110 -26.10 32.34 13.67
C CYS A 110 -25.04 33.33 14.17
N THR A 111 -23.93 32.86 14.72
CA THR A 111 -22.84 33.65 15.29
C THR A 111 -21.54 33.42 14.50
N GLY A 112 -20.93 34.51 14.04
CA GLY A 112 -19.65 34.49 13.31
C GLY A 112 -18.48 33.79 14.03
N PRO A 113 -18.34 33.85 15.38
CA PRO A 113 -17.23 33.21 16.09
C PRO A 113 -17.50 31.77 16.56
N TRP A 114 -18.52 31.06 16.05
CA TRP A 114 -18.89 29.71 16.51
C TRP A 114 -17.71 28.73 16.63
N LEU A 115 -16.73 28.82 15.73
CA LEU A 115 -15.53 27.99 15.73
C LEU A 115 -14.64 28.29 16.95
N GLN A 116 -14.48 29.57 17.28
CA GLN A 116 -13.74 30.03 18.45
C GLN A 116 -14.46 29.62 19.73
N ASP A 117 -15.78 29.75 19.76
CA ASP A 117 -16.62 29.40 20.91
C ASP A 117 -16.61 27.89 21.18
N ALA A 118 -16.76 27.07 20.13
CA ALA A 118 -16.69 25.61 20.25
C ALA A 118 -15.30 25.14 20.70
N HIS A 119 -14.24 25.76 20.18
CA HIS A 119 -12.88 25.47 20.61
C HIS A 119 -12.66 25.81 22.09
N ASN A 120 -13.14 26.98 22.53
CA ASN A 120 -13.02 27.40 23.94
C ASN A 120 -13.85 26.51 24.88
N GLN A 121 -15.05 26.08 24.47
CA GLN A 121 -15.86 25.13 25.24
C GLN A 121 -15.14 23.78 25.37
N THR A 122 -14.59 23.26 24.27
CA THR A 122 -13.84 22.00 24.28
C THR A 122 -12.63 22.08 25.22
N LEU A 123 -11.90 23.21 25.22
CA LEU A 123 -10.78 23.43 26.14
C LEU A 123 -11.23 23.54 27.60
N ALA A 124 -12.41 24.11 27.86
CA ALA A 124 -12.96 24.23 29.20
C ALA A 124 -13.45 22.88 29.78
N GLU A 125 -13.81 21.92 28.92
CA GLU A 125 -14.17 20.56 29.32
C GLU A 125 -12.96 19.70 29.69
N LEU A 126 -11.77 20.07 29.21
CA LEU A 126 -10.54 19.36 29.59
C LEU A 126 -10.22 19.64 31.06
N PRO A 127 -10.07 18.60 31.91
CA PRO A 127 -9.70 18.79 33.30
C PRO A 127 -8.30 19.42 33.37
N VAL A 128 -8.25 20.69 33.77
CA VAL A 128 -6.99 21.37 34.06
C VAL A 128 -6.41 20.72 35.30
N LEU A 129 -5.30 20.00 35.12
CA LEU A 129 -4.56 19.42 36.23
C LEU A 129 -4.21 20.56 37.21
N PRO A 130 -4.68 20.51 38.46
CA PRO A 130 -4.38 21.55 39.42
C PRO A 130 -2.86 21.58 39.59
N LYS A 131 -2.27 22.77 39.48
CA LYS A 131 -0.88 22.98 39.86
C LYS A 131 -0.77 22.70 41.35
N THR A 132 -0.48 21.46 41.71
CA THR A 132 -0.09 21.11 43.07
C THR A 132 1.14 21.96 43.36
N GLY A 133 1.04 22.86 44.34
CA GLY A 133 1.98 23.97 44.59
C GLY A 133 3.42 23.60 44.99
N PHE A 134 3.91 22.46 44.51
CA PHE A 134 5.28 21.95 44.66
C PHE A 134 6.05 21.91 43.34
N GLU A 135 5.47 22.33 42.21
CA GLU A 135 6.19 22.39 40.93
C GLU A 135 7.15 23.58 40.90
N VAL A 136 8.31 23.40 41.52
CA VAL A 136 9.51 24.19 41.27
C VAL A 136 10.32 23.42 40.22
N GLY A 137 10.30 23.88 38.97
CA GLY A 137 10.99 23.23 37.86
C GLY A 137 11.06 24.13 36.64
N LYS A 138 12.15 24.00 35.87
CA LYS A 138 12.34 24.71 34.61
C LYS A 138 11.33 24.19 33.58
N GLU A 139 10.80 25.07 32.71
CA GLU A 139 9.87 24.68 31.65
C GLU A 139 10.38 23.44 30.90
N PRO A 140 9.49 22.48 30.56
CA PRO A 140 9.89 21.22 29.97
C PRO A 140 10.64 21.48 28.66
N THR A 141 11.92 21.14 28.67
CA THR A 141 12.79 21.22 27.50
C THR A 141 12.71 19.90 26.74
N LEU A 142 12.51 19.98 25.43
CA LEU A 142 12.55 18.81 24.56
C LEU A 142 14.03 18.58 24.21
N TYR A 143 14.66 17.58 24.85
CA TYR A 143 16.10 17.30 24.74
C TYR A 143 16.99 18.51 25.09
N GLY A 144 16.65 19.26 26.15
CA GLY A 144 17.46 20.39 26.62
C GLY A 144 17.28 21.69 25.82
N LYS A 145 16.32 21.76 24.90
CA LYS A 145 15.92 22.99 24.20
C LYS A 145 14.50 23.41 24.57
N ASP A 146 14.27 24.71 24.67
CA ASP A 146 12.95 25.28 24.95
C ASP A 146 11.96 24.87 23.85
N MET A 147 10.71 24.55 24.22
CA MET A 147 9.67 24.19 23.26
C MET A 147 9.26 25.41 22.43
N ALA A 148 9.83 25.53 21.22
CA ALA A 148 9.42 26.53 20.25
C ALA A 148 8.09 26.13 19.57
N PRO A 149 7.24 27.11 19.18
CA PRO A 149 6.06 26.84 18.37
C PRO A 149 6.46 26.13 17.08
N HIS A 150 5.67 25.13 16.67
CA HIS A 150 5.94 24.32 15.49
C HIS A 150 6.04 25.20 14.22
N SER A 151 7.26 25.51 13.79
CA SER A 151 7.51 26.28 12.57
C SER A 151 8.02 25.35 11.47
N THR A 152 7.25 25.24 10.39
CA THR A 152 7.60 24.44 9.21
C THR A 152 8.60 25.15 8.29
N SER A 153 9.02 26.38 8.62
CA SER A 153 9.93 27.18 7.79
C SER A 153 11.26 26.49 7.52
N HIS A 154 11.80 25.77 8.52
CA HIS A 154 13.05 25.02 8.39
C HIS A 154 12.95 23.83 7.42
N LEU A 155 11.77 23.21 7.30
CA LEU A 155 11.53 22.14 6.33
C LEU A 155 11.42 22.70 4.91
N LEU A 156 10.76 23.85 4.75
CA LEU A 156 10.59 24.49 3.45
C LEU A 156 11.92 25.01 2.88
N SER A 157 12.80 25.57 3.72
CA SER A 157 14.12 26.02 3.30
C SER A 157 15.02 24.87 2.81
N ALA A 158 14.80 23.65 3.27
CA ALA A 158 15.56 22.49 2.84
C ALA A 158 15.16 21.98 1.44
N LEU A 159 13.95 22.32 0.98
CA LEU A 159 13.35 21.85 -0.28
C LEU A 159 13.35 22.91 -1.39
N GLN A 160 13.81 24.11 -1.07
CA GLN A 160 13.94 25.23 -2.01
C GLN A 160 15.41 25.55 -2.26
N ASP A 161 15.70 26.11 -3.43
CA ASP A 161 17.01 26.67 -3.76
C ASP A 161 17.21 28.04 -3.08
N LYS A 162 18.43 28.59 -3.16
CA LYS A 162 18.80 29.88 -2.54
C LYS A 162 17.92 31.05 -3.00
N ASP A 163 17.32 30.93 -4.17
CA ASP A 163 16.39 31.92 -4.75
C ASP A 163 14.92 31.69 -4.39
N GLY A 164 14.61 30.74 -3.49
CA GLY A 164 13.25 30.43 -3.05
C GLY A 164 12.42 29.61 -4.04
N LYS A 165 13.03 29.10 -5.12
CA LYS A 165 12.37 28.21 -6.08
C LYS A 165 12.42 26.77 -5.60
N TRP A 166 11.34 26.03 -5.84
CA TRP A 166 11.30 24.59 -5.56
C TRP A 166 12.32 23.83 -6.39
N LEU A 167 12.98 22.86 -5.75
CA LEU A 167 13.92 21.96 -6.42
C LEU A 167 13.18 20.98 -7.34
N SER A 168 13.92 20.25 -8.17
CA SER A 168 13.33 19.21 -9.02
C SER A 168 12.68 18.11 -8.17
N SER A 169 11.68 17.43 -8.71
CA SER A 169 10.95 16.38 -7.98
C SER A 169 11.85 15.24 -7.47
N LEU A 170 12.92 14.93 -8.21
CA LEU A 170 13.91 13.92 -7.80
C LEU A 170 14.76 14.45 -6.64
N ASP A 171 15.20 15.69 -6.69
CA ASP A 171 16.02 16.30 -5.64
C ASP A 171 15.24 16.47 -4.34
N ILE A 172 13.97 16.92 -4.44
CA ILE A 172 13.05 17.01 -3.29
C ILE A 172 12.91 15.64 -2.64
N ARG A 173 12.65 14.59 -3.42
CA ARG A 173 12.49 13.23 -2.89
C ARG A 173 13.75 12.74 -2.20
N THR A 174 14.91 12.94 -2.83
CA THR A 174 16.19 12.49 -2.27
C THR A 174 16.50 13.21 -0.96
N ARG A 175 16.25 14.54 -0.87
CA ARG A 175 16.42 15.30 0.37
C ARG A 175 15.41 14.90 1.46
N LEU A 176 14.17 14.58 1.08
CA LEU A 176 13.17 14.08 2.02
C LEU A 176 13.54 12.70 2.58
N GLU A 177 14.03 11.80 1.74
CA GLU A 177 14.51 10.46 2.16
C GLU A 177 15.76 10.55 3.05
N LEU A 178 16.67 11.50 2.78
CA LEU A 178 17.84 11.75 3.62
C LEU A 178 17.48 12.39 4.97
N SER A 179 16.54 13.33 4.99
CA SER A 179 16.11 14.01 6.23
C SER A 179 15.19 13.15 7.09
N ASN A 180 14.49 12.19 6.49
CA ASN A 180 13.59 11.27 7.17
C ASN A 180 13.96 9.83 6.80
N PRO A 181 15.07 9.30 7.36
CA PRO A 181 15.44 7.91 7.12
C PRO A 181 14.31 6.99 7.57
N VAL A 182 14.11 5.91 6.83
CA VAL A 182 13.06 4.93 7.15
C VAL A 182 13.38 4.30 8.50
N LEU A 183 12.54 4.59 9.50
CA LEU A 183 12.72 4.07 10.84
C LEU A 183 12.49 2.55 10.88
N PRO A 184 13.28 1.81 11.68
CA PRO A 184 13.04 0.40 11.91
C PRO A 184 11.68 0.22 12.59
N ARG A 185 10.83 -0.61 12.00
CA ARG A 185 9.50 -0.97 12.45
C ARG A 185 9.57 -2.37 13.05
N THR A 186 9.05 -2.50 14.27
CA THR A 186 8.89 -3.81 14.91
C THR A 186 7.84 -4.65 14.17
N ALA A 187 7.94 -5.98 14.26
CA ALA A 187 6.98 -6.90 13.64
C ALA A 187 5.52 -6.60 14.03
N VAL A 188 5.31 -6.12 15.26
CA VAL A 188 3.99 -5.67 15.76
C VAL A 188 3.47 -4.49 14.95
N LEU A 189 4.30 -3.48 14.70
CA LEU A 189 3.92 -2.31 13.89
C LEU A 189 3.73 -2.65 12.41
N CYS A 190 4.49 -3.61 11.89
CA CYS A 190 4.30 -4.14 10.54
C CYS A 190 2.94 -4.86 10.38
N ASN A 191 2.49 -5.58 11.41
CA ASN A 191 1.28 -6.39 11.39
C ASN A 191 0.04 -5.68 11.97
N ALA A 192 0.17 -4.48 12.56
CA ALA A 192 -0.91 -3.78 13.26
C ALA A 192 -2.15 -3.49 12.38
N SER A 193 -1.98 -3.39 11.07
CA SER A 193 -3.11 -3.15 10.15
C SER A 193 -3.92 -4.41 9.82
N GLY A 194 -3.42 -5.62 10.13
CA GLY A 194 -4.01 -6.90 9.75
C GLY A 194 -4.14 -7.14 8.24
N ARG A 195 -3.69 -6.20 7.39
CA ARG A 195 -3.85 -6.23 5.93
C ARG A 195 -2.68 -6.88 5.20
N TYR A 196 -1.53 -6.99 5.85
CA TYR A 196 -0.34 -7.60 5.28
C TYR A 196 -0.12 -8.96 5.91
N SER A 197 0.13 -9.98 5.09
CA SER A 197 0.68 -11.23 5.62
C SER A 197 2.05 -10.93 6.22
N VAL A 198 2.42 -11.69 7.26
CA VAL A 198 3.72 -11.57 7.95
C VAL A 198 4.90 -11.72 6.96
N ASP A 199 4.65 -12.36 5.82
CA ASP A 199 5.63 -12.64 4.78
C ASP A 199 5.85 -11.47 3.81
N ILE A 200 5.06 -10.39 3.88
CA ILE A 200 5.23 -9.21 3.02
C ILE A 200 6.31 -8.31 3.63
N GLN A 201 7.40 -8.10 2.88
CA GLN A 201 8.43 -7.14 3.26
C GLN A 201 7.89 -5.71 3.22
N ILE A 202 7.85 -5.07 4.39
CA ILE A 202 7.48 -3.66 4.54
C ILE A 202 8.77 -2.84 4.60
N PRO A 203 8.88 -1.71 3.87
CA PRO A 203 10.01 -0.80 3.99
C PRO A 203 10.20 -0.35 5.46
N GLY A 204 11.38 -0.60 6.00
CA GLY A 204 11.70 -0.36 7.42
C GLY A 204 11.28 -1.47 8.37
N GLY A 205 10.61 -2.53 7.92
CA GLY A 205 10.27 -3.67 8.76
C GLY A 205 11.51 -4.40 9.29
N SER A 206 11.38 -5.00 10.47
CA SER A 206 12.35 -5.99 10.96
C SER A 206 12.66 -6.98 9.85
N ALA A 207 13.96 -7.26 9.68
CA ALA A 207 14.49 -8.17 8.69
C ALA A 207 13.65 -9.46 8.61
N GLN A 208 13.65 -10.05 7.41
CA GLN A 208 13.06 -11.35 7.08
C GLN A 208 12.92 -12.25 8.31
N PRO A 209 11.76 -12.89 8.55
CA PRO A 209 11.67 -13.85 9.64
C PRO A 209 12.83 -14.86 9.48
N GLU A 210 13.78 -14.83 10.41
CA GLU A 210 14.89 -15.77 10.43
C GLU A 210 14.28 -17.16 10.62
N GLY A 211 14.55 -18.07 9.69
CA GLY A 211 13.86 -19.36 9.66
C GLY A 211 13.82 -19.98 8.27
N THR A 212 14.32 -21.20 8.16
CA THR A 212 14.11 -22.02 6.98
C THR A 212 12.67 -22.51 6.99
N LYS A 213 11.94 -22.29 5.90
CA LYS A 213 10.54 -22.70 5.81
C LYS A 213 10.44 -24.22 5.94
N LEU A 214 9.59 -24.69 6.86
CA LEU A 214 9.35 -26.11 7.08
C LEU A 214 8.66 -26.72 5.87
N GLU A 215 9.05 -27.96 5.53
CA GLU A 215 8.43 -28.71 4.45
C GLU A 215 7.02 -29.16 4.86
N VAL A 216 6.03 -28.89 4.00
CA VAL A 216 4.65 -29.28 4.25
C VAL A 216 4.37 -30.60 3.55
N VAL A 217 4.23 -31.67 4.33
CA VAL A 217 3.92 -33.01 3.83
C VAL A 217 2.40 -33.23 3.91
N ALA A 218 1.78 -33.58 2.79
CA ALA A 218 0.38 -33.97 2.78
C ALA A 218 0.19 -35.27 3.59
N GLY A 219 -0.83 -35.34 4.44
CA GLY A 219 -1.04 -36.49 5.35
C GLY A 219 -1.10 -37.85 4.64
N CYS A 220 -1.61 -37.90 3.41
CA CYS A 220 -1.65 -39.12 2.60
C CYS A 220 -0.27 -39.60 2.10
N ARG A 221 0.77 -38.76 2.18
CA ARG A 221 2.14 -39.06 1.76
C ARG A 221 3.11 -39.22 2.93
N LEU A 222 2.64 -39.00 4.17
CA LEU A 222 3.49 -39.03 5.35
C LEU A 222 4.18 -40.39 5.52
N ASP A 223 3.43 -41.49 5.39
CA ASP A 223 3.98 -42.84 5.56
C ASP A 223 5.02 -43.20 4.49
N GLY A 224 4.90 -42.64 3.28
CA GLY A 224 5.89 -42.80 2.22
C GLY A 224 7.15 -41.99 2.52
N PHE A 225 6.97 -40.72 2.88
CA PHE A 225 8.06 -39.81 3.25
C PHE A 225 8.93 -40.36 4.39
N LEU A 226 8.30 -40.93 5.44
CA LEU A 226 9.02 -41.52 6.57
C LEU A 226 9.83 -42.78 6.21
N LYS A 227 9.45 -43.48 5.13
CA LYS A 227 10.13 -44.72 4.71
C LYS A 227 11.20 -44.47 3.67
N ASP A 228 10.94 -43.55 2.75
CA ASP A 228 11.74 -43.38 1.54
C ASP A 228 12.77 -42.24 1.70
N ASP A 229 12.39 -41.15 2.38
CA ASP A 229 13.20 -39.92 2.45
C ASP A 229 13.94 -39.75 3.78
N CYS A 230 13.54 -40.49 4.83
CA CYS A 230 14.15 -40.41 6.16
C CYS A 230 15.11 -41.58 6.41
N ALA A 231 16.34 -41.30 6.86
CA ALA A 231 17.27 -42.36 7.24
C ALA A 231 16.89 -42.98 8.60
N SER A 232 17.16 -44.28 8.78
CA SER A 232 16.83 -45.01 10.01
C SER A 232 17.50 -44.49 11.28
N ASP A 233 18.53 -43.65 11.14
CA ASP A 233 19.32 -43.07 12.24
C ASP A 233 19.00 -41.57 12.47
N GLN A 234 17.84 -41.10 11.98
CA GLN A 234 17.41 -39.71 12.13
C GLN A 234 16.17 -39.58 13.03
N LEU A 235 16.19 -38.58 13.90
CA LEU A 235 15.00 -38.18 14.67
C LEU A 235 14.15 -37.24 13.81
N VAL A 236 12.94 -37.68 13.45
CA VAL A 236 11.98 -36.88 12.68
C VAL A 236 10.94 -36.29 13.62
N VAL A 237 10.77 -34.97 13.58
CA VAL A 237 9.74 -34.25 14.34
C VAL A 237 8.63 -33.83 13.38
N VAL A 238 7.41 -34.32 13.61
CA VAL A 238 6.22 -33.98 12.82
C VAL A 238 5.34 -33.02 13.61
N ALA A 239 5.13 -31.81 13.09
CA ALA A 239 4.30 -30.80 13.71
C ALA A 239 2.93 -30.69 12.98
N CYS A 240 1.86 -31.10 13.65
CA CYS A 240 0.50 -30.99 13.14
C CYS A 240 -0.10 -29.64 13.54
N LEU A 241 0.10 -28.63 12.69
CA LEU A 241 -0.28 -27.24 12.98
C LEU A 241 -1.52 -26.82 12.18
N ARG A 242 -2.32 -25.93 12.77
CA ARG A 242 -3.49 -25.31 12.13
C ARG A 242 -3.14 -23.91 11.64
N GLU A 243 -3.55 -23.57 10.41
CA GLU A 243 -3.26 -22.24 9.83
C GLU A 243 -4.04 -21.10 10.50
N ASP A 244 -5.21 -21.41 11.05
CA ASP A 244 -6.14 -20.46 11.65
C ASP A 244 -5.88 -20.20 13.14
N ASP A 245 -5.07 -21.04 13.80
CA ASP A 245 -4.78 -20.95 15.22
C ASP A 245 -3.49 -20.16 15.50
N LEU A 246 -3.59 -19.16 16.37
CA LEU A 246 -2.49 -18.25 16.68
C LEU A 246 -1.34 -18.95 17.43
N THR A 247 -1.65 -19.91 18.30
CA THR A 247 -0.62 -20.67 19.02
C THR A 247 0.15 -21.60 18.09
N SER A 248 -0.55 -22.23 17.14
CA SER A 248 0.05 -23.01 16.06
C SER A 248 1.01 -22.19 15.20
N ARG A 249 0.66 -20.93 14.89
CA ARG A 249 1.55 -20.02 14.16
C ARG A 249 2.81 -19.62 14.92
N GLN A 250 2.70 -19.42 16.22
CA GLN A 250 3.86 -19.16 17.08
C GLN A 250 4.78 -20.39 17.14
N ALA A 251 4.21 -21.57 17.33
CA ALA A 251 4.95 -22.83 17.34
C ALA A 251 5.66 -23.08 15.99
N GLU A 252 5.01 -22.78 14.86
CA GLU A 252 5.61 -22.87 13.52
C GLU A 252 6.89 -22.02 13.42
N LYS A 253 6.87 -20.80 13.95
CA LYS A 253 8.04 -19.89 13.93
C LYS A 253 9.18 -20.41 14.79
N VAL A 254 8.88 -20.95 15.96
CA VAL A 254 9.91 -21.59 16.82
C VAL A 254 10.53 -22.78 16.11
N LEU A 255 9.73 -23.62 15.45
CA LEU A 255 10.23 -24.77 14.70
C LEU A 255 11.07 -24.36 13.48
N GLN A 256 10.71 -23.29 12.77
CA GLN A 256 11.52 -22.72 11.68
C GLN A 256 12.91 -22.27 12.17
N LEU A 257 12.97 -21.65 13.36
CA LEU A 257 14.24 -21.26 13.98
C LEU A 257 15.07 -22.49 14.38
N VAL A 258 14.46 -23.48 15.02
CA VAL A 258 15.12 -24.74 15.40
C VAL A 258 15.68 -25.45 14.16
N ALA A 259 14.91 -25.55 13.08
CA ALA A 259 15.37 -26.14 11.82
C ALA A 259 16.58 -25.40 11.23
N THR A 260 16.63 -24.07 11.39
CA THR A 260 17.76 -23.25 10.92
C THR A 260 19.01 -23.50 11.75
N ILE A 261 18.88 -23.59 13.08
CA ILE A 261 19.99 -23.92 13.99
C ILE A 261 20.54 -25.32 13.68
N LEU A 262 19.66 -26.29 13.44
CA LEU A 262 20.06 -27.67 13.12
C LEU A 262 20.67 -27.82 11.72
N ALA A 263 20.37 -26.89 10.81
CA ALA A 263 20.93 -26.88 9.46
C ALA A 263 22.37 -26.33 9.43
N ASP A 264 22.83 -25.64 10.48
CA ASP A 264 24.16 -25.03 10.51
C ASP A 264 25.23 -26.05 10.94
N PRO A 265 26.14 -26.46 10.05
CA PRO A 265 27.12 -27.48 10.36
C PRO A 265 28.30 -26.82 11.10
N GLN A 266 28.47 -27.16 12.39
CA GLN A 266 29.66 -26.88 13.22
C GLN A 266 29.78 -25.48 13.89
N GLY A 267 28.67 -24.83 14.22
CA GLY A 267 28.66 -23.67 15.13
C GLY A 267 28.41 -24.06 16.58
N ASP A 268 29.21 -23.53 17.50
CA ASP A 268 29.05 -23.66 18.95
C ASP A 268 27.62 -23.23 19.36
N LEU A 269 26.75 -24.17 19.76
CA LEU A 269 25.31 -23.94 20.05
C LEU A 269 25.06 -22.92 21.19
N SER A 270 26.12 -22.44 21.83
CA SER A 270 26.15 -21.42 22.88
C SER A 270 25.69 -20.03 22.40
N CYS A 271 25.82 -19.71 21.11
CA CYS A 271 25.43 -18.41 20.56
C CYS A 271 23.91 -18.27 20.28
N HIS A 272 23.14 -19.37 20.33
CA HIS A 272 21.70 -19.37 20.06
C HIS A 272 20.83 -19.52 21.31
N ALA A 273 21.39 -19.24 22.51
CA ALA A 273 20.63 -19.26 23.75
C ALA A 273 19.45 -18.28 23.68
N LEU A 274 18.24 -18.85 23.62
CA LEU A 274 16.99 -18.08 23.60
C LEU A 274 16.90 -17.23 24.88
N PRO A 275 16.63 -15.92 24.80
CA PRO A 275 16.37 -15.11 25.98
C PRO A 275 15.12 -15.66 26.69
N GLN A 276 15.26 -16.01 27.97
CA GLN A 276 14.23 -16.64 28.82
C GLN A 276 12.97 -15.78 29.07
N ASN A 277 12.79 -14.67 28.37
CA ASN A 277 11.66 -13.75 28.55
C ASN A 277 10.61 -13.93 27.45
N ILE A 278 9.97 -15.11 27.43
CA ILE A 278 8.64 -15.27 26.84
C ILE A 278 7.82 -16.11 27.83
N VAL A 279 7.24 -15.42 28.82
CA VAL A 279 6.07 -15.84 29.61
C VAL A 279 5.04 -14.74 29.49
#